data_AF-A0A2M8NEP7-F1
#
_entry.id   AF-A0A2M8NEP7-F1
#
_cell.length_a   1.000
_cell.length_b   1.000
_cell.length_c   1.000
_cell.angle_alpha   90.00
_cell.angle_beta   90.00
_cell.angle_gamma   90.00
#
_symmetry.space_group_name_H-M   'P 1'
#
loop_
_entity.id
_entity.type
_entity.pdbx_description
1 polymer ?
#
loop_
_entity_poly.entity_id
_entity_poly.type
_entity_poly.pdbx_seq_one_letter_code
_entity_poly.pdbx_strand_id
1 'polypeptide(L)' 'LEARWLLAAHQVRGQRYADAIETLLGIVMRNRAFRDDGARKVLLALFTALGDQHPLTVKGRRDLANVMF' A
#
# COMPACT_ATOMS: atom_id res chain seq x y z
N LEU A 1 -11.10 2.79 9.13
CA LEU A 1 -10.01 2.15 8.36
C LEU A 1 -10.53 1.01 7.50
N GLU A 2 -11.53 0.27 7.98
CA GLU A 2 -12.19 -0.80 7.21
C GLU A 2 -12.67 -0.40 5.81
N ALA A 3 -13.35 0.74 5.66
CA ALA A 3 -13.79 1.21 4.33
C ALA A 3 -12.61 1.46 3.36
N ARG A 4 -11.48 2.00 3.86
CA ARG A 4 -10.27 2.20 3.04
C ARG A 4 -9.61 0.87 2.69
N TRP A 5 -9.65 -0.10 3.59
CA TRP A 5 -9.15 -1.45 3.35
C TRP A 5 -9.90 -2.13 2.20
N LEU A 6 -11.24 -2.08 2.23
CA LEU A 6 -12.09 -2.62 1.15
C LEU A 6 -11.86 -1.89 -0.17
N LEU A 7 -11.70 -0.57 -0.13
CA LEU A 7 -11.37 0.23 -1.32
C LEU A 7 -10.02 -0.19 -1.92
N ALA A 8 -8.98 -0.34 -1.10
CA ALA A 8 -7.67 -0.83 -1.54
C ALA A 8 -7.78 -2.21 -2.20
N ALA A 9 -8.51 -3.15 -1.59
CA ALA A 9 -8.73 -4.46 -2.17
C ALA A 9 -9.42 -4.39 -3.55
N HIS A 10 -10.41 -3.50 -3.70
CA HIS A 10 -11.07 -3.27 -4.98
C HIS A 10 -10.16 -2.62 -6.03
N GLN A 11 -9.29 -1.68 -5.62
CA GLN A 11 -8.29 -1.07 -6.51
C GLN A 11 -7.26 -2.09 -6.99
N VAL A 12 -6.74 -2.94 -6.09
CA VAL A 12 -5.80 -4.02 -6.44
C VAL A 12 -6.43 -4.99 -7.45
N ARG A 13 -7.67 -5.45 -7.18
CA ARG A 13 -8.40 -6.33 -8.12
C ARG A 13 -8.63 -5.69 -9.48
N GLY A 14 -8.84 -4.38 -9.51
CA GLY A 14 -8.99 -3.60 -10.74
C GLY A 14 -7.68 -3.18 -11.40
N GLN A 15 -6.52 -3.69 -10.93
CA GLN A 15 -5.18 -3.32 -11.41
C GLN A 15 -4.86 -1.80 -11.31
N ARG A 16 -5.60 -1.08 -10.46
CA ARG A 16 -5.38 0.34 -10.17
C ARG A 16 -4.34 0.47 -9.07
N TYR A 17 -3.12 0.05 -9.38
CA TYR A 17 -2.06 -0.10 -8.39
C TYR A 17 -1.61 1.22 -7.76
N ALA A 18 -1.60 2.32 -8.52
CA ALA A 18 -1.28 3.64 -7.98
C ALA A 18 -2.25 4.05 -6.86
N ASP A 19 -3.55 3.97 -7.14
CA ASP A 19 -4.60 4.30 -6.16
C ASP A 19 -4.57 3.36 -4.95
N ALA A 20 -4.30 2.07 -5.18
CA ALA A 20 -4.17 1.07 -4.12
C ALA A 20 -3.00 1.41 -3.18
N ILE A 21 -1.84 1.75 -3.74
CA ILE A 21 -0.65 2.14 -2.95
C ILE A 21 -0.96 3.35 -2.09
N GLU A 22 -1.54 4.41 -2.67
CA GLU A 22 -1.91 5.61 -1.92
C GLU A 22 -2.90 5.31 -0.79
N THR A 23 -3.92 4.50 -1.08
CA THR A 23 -4.94 4.12 -0.09
C THR A 23 -4.33 3.33 1.07
N LEU A 24 -3.43 2.38 0.77
CA LEU A 24 -2.74 1.57 1.79
C LEU A 24 -1.75 2.41 2.60
N LEU A 25 -1.00 3.32 1.98
CA LEU A 25 -0.13 4.27 2.69
C LEU A 25 -0.93 5.14 3.66
N GLY A 26 -2.11 5.62 3.25
CA GLY A 26 -3.01 6.36 4.13
C GLY A 26 -3.50 5.53 5.33
N ILE A 27 -3.65 4.21 5.18
CA ILE A 27 -3.94 3.32 6.31
C ILE A 27 -2.73 3.20 7.24
N VAL A 28 -1.53 2.96 6.70
CA VAL A 28 -0.28 2.84 7.49
C VAL A 28 -0.01 4.11 8.29
N MET A 29 -0.13 5.28 7.65
CA MET A 29 0.06 6.58 8.28
C MET A 29 -0.93 6.82 9.43
N ARG A 30 -2.18 6.33 9.29
CA ARG A 30 -3.22 6.53 10.32
C ARG A 30 -3.12 5.54 11.47
N ASN A 31 -2.83 4.27 11.18
CA ASN A 31 -2.63 3.22 12.17
C ASN A 31 -1.80 2.09 11.57
N ARG A 32 -0.51 2.10 11.88
CA ARG A 32 0.44 1.08 11.44
C ARG A 32 -0.01 -0.35 11.79
N ALA A 33 -0.49 -0.55 13.02
CA ALA A 33 -0.87 -1.87 13.56
C ALA A 33 -2.23 -2.38 13.03
N PHE A 34 -2.92 -1.61 12.19
CA PHE A 34 -4.22 -2.02 11.64
C PHE A 34 -4.12 -3.37 10.93
N ARG A 35 -4.98 -4.32 11.35
CA ARG A 35 -5.02 -5.70 10.85
C ARG A 35 -3.65 -6.41 10.91
N ASP A 36 -2.97 -6.31 12.05
CA ASP A 36 -1.63 -6.90 12.25
C ASP A 36 -0.66 -6.50 11.12
N ASP A 37 -0.52 -5.19 10.94
CA ASP A 37 0.28 -4.58 9.88
C ASP A 37 -0.16 -4.93 8.44
N GLY A 38 -1.43 -5.29 8.26
CA GLY A 38 -1.98 -5.79 7.00
C GLY A 38 -1.73 -4.86 5.81
N ALA A 39 -1.86 -3.54 6.00
CA ALA A 39 -1.64 -2.57 4.92
C ALA A 39 -0.18 -2.56 4.43
N ARG A 40 0.79 -2.63 5.36
CA ARG A 40 2.21 -2.72 5.01
C ARG A 40 2.51 -4.04 4.28
N LYS A 41 1.98 -5.16 4.78
CA LYS A 41 2.17 -6.49 4.16
C LYS A 41 1.65 -6.50 2.71
N VAL A 42 0.49 -5.90 2.44
CA VAL A 42 -0.06 -5.78 1.09
C VAL A 42 0.81 -4.88 0.21
N LEU A 43 1.30 -3.74 0.70
CA LEU A 43 2.23 -2.87 -0.05
C LEU A 43 3.48 -3.65 -0.49
N LEU A 44 4.10 -4.40 0.43
CA LEU A 44 5.28 -5.21 0.12
C LEU A 44 4.99 -6.30 -0.93
N ALA A 45 3.84 -6.96 -0.83
CA ALA A 45 3.40 -7.93 -1.83
C ALA A 45 3.18 -7.26 -3.21
N LEU A 46 2.56 -6.08 -3.24
CA LEU A 46 2.34 -5.33 -4.47
C LEU A 46 3.66 -4.92 -5.14
N PHE A 47 4.61 -4.43 -4.36
CA PHE A 47 5.95 -4.08 -4.83
C PHE A 47 6.70 -5.27 -5.40
N THR A 48 6.55 -6.44 -4.76
CA THR A 48 7.15 -7.70 -5.24
C THR A 48 6.51 -8.12 -6.57
N ALA A 49 5.18 -8.02 -6.69
CA ALA A 49 4.46 -8.39 -7.90
C ALA A 49 4.74 -7.46 -9.10
N LEU A 50 4.91 -6.16 -8.85
CA LEU A 50 5.25 -5.17 -9.89
C LEU A 50 6.73 -5.22 -10.29
N GLY A 51 7.59 -5.69 -9.40
CA GLY A 51 9.04 -5.71 -9.57
C GLY A 51 9.74 -4.45 -9.03
N ASP A 52 11.02 -4.60 -8.71
CA ASP A 52 11.82 -3.59 -8.01
C ASP A 52 12.05 -2.30 -8.80
N GLN A 53 12.14 -2.42 -10.13
CA GLN A 53 12.38 -1.28 -11.04
C GLN A 53 11.09 -0.58 -11.47
N HIS A 54 9.92 -1.10 -11.08
CA HIS A 54 8.65 -0.50 -11.48
C HIS A 54 8.50 0.89 -10.85
N PRO A 55 8.11 1.94 -11.60
CA PRO A 55 8.02 3.31 -11.08
C PRO A 55 7.16 3.44 -9.82
N LEU A 56 6.02 2.73 -9.78
CA LEU A 56 5.15 2.69 -8.59
C LEU A 56 5.80 2.01 -7.38
N THR A 57 6.63 0.99 -7.59
CA THR A 57 7.38 0.33 -6.51
C THR A 57 8.41 1.28 -5.92
N VAL A 58 9.21 1.93 -6.77
CA VAL A 58 10.25 2.88 -6.35
C VAL A 58 9.64 4.02 -5.54
N LYS A 59 8.59 4.67 -6.08
CA LYS A 59 7.88 5.75 -5.39
C LYS A 59 7.22 5.25 -4.10
N GLY A 60 6.50 4.14 -4.17
CA GLY A 60 5.76 3.58 -3.04
C GLY A 60 6.66 3.17 -1.86
N ARG A 61 7.84 2.60 -2.11
CA ARG A 61 8.82 2.27 -1.07
C ARG A 61 9.36 3.51 -0.36
N ARG A 62 9.68 4.56 -1.12
CA ARG A 62 10.12 5.85 -0.55
C ARG A 62 9.03 6.46 0.33
N ASP A 63 7.80 6.49 -0.18
CA ASP A 63 6.67 7.06 0.56
C ASP A 63 6.33 6.22 1.80
N LEU A 64 6.43 4.88 1.71
CA LEU A 64 6.27 3.97 2.85
C LEU A 64 7.31 4.24 3.95
N ALA A 65 8.58 4.44 3.57
CA ALA A 65 9.61 4.81 4.54
C ALA A 65 9.25 6.13 5.23
N ASN A 66 8.84 7.15 4.47
CA ASN A 66 8.49 8.47 5.00
C ASN A 66 7.30 8.46 5.97
N VAL A 67 6.32 7.57 5.81
CA VAL A 67 5.18 7.49 6.76
C VAL A 67 5.48 6.64 8.00
N MET A 68 6.65 5.98 8.05
CA MET A 68 7.05 5.11 9.16
C MET A 68 8.10 5.74 10.09
N PHE A 69 8.65 6.89 9.74
CA PHE A 69 9.59 7.70 10.52
C PHE A 69 8.96 9.05 10.88
#